data_AF-X1SG60-F1
#
_entry.id   AF-X1SG60-F1
#
_cell.length_a   1.000
_cell.length_b   1.000
_cell.length_c   1.000
_cell.angle_alpha   90.00
_cell.angle_beta   90.00
_cell.angle_gamma   90.00
#
_symmetry.space_group_name_H-M   'P 1'
#
loop_
_entity.id
_entity.type
_entity.pdbx_description
1 polymer ?
#
loop_
_entity_poly.entity_id
_entity_poly.type
_entity_poly.pdbx_seq_one_letter_code
_entity_poly.pdbx_strand_id
1 'polypeptide(L)'
;HAFYEAIHHASYRRLYNMYVTDFQHVKQNFVDAYTRLVAMKLFGLRTADYMRIASDKDRRYLLYAPVMKMKTTTQGEEVINLLWDVIAAKGFEKDMYFEMAAKDIRSLPKLEGTVHVNIALILKFMVNFFMNHKKYAQIPRQDEVKDDTFLFNQGPTRGLGRVRFHDWKAAFEQYNLPNVKIFMQQIEMFNLMGTKATPSIDQQKDMDFMLSGIGEIFSLIVYAHLIIENAKIYDIDEDTLDQIFDFFVRDFSKYALNLYNKASTTELQMEWCLE
;
A
#
# COMPACT_ATOMS: atom_id res chain seq x y z
N HIS A 1 11.90 -8.81 -13.21
CA HIS A 1 12.08 -9.10 -14.65
C HIS A 1 11.75 -7.89 -15.51
N ALA A 2 10.49 -7.45 -15.57
CA ALA A 2 10.10 -6.25 -16.36
C ALA A 2 10.97 -5.01 -16.10
N PHE A 3 11.32 -4.71 -14.84
CA PHE A 3 12.23 -3.61 -14.49
C PHE A 3 13.60 -3.74 -15.18
N TYR A 4 14.20 -4.94 -15.17
CA TYR A 4 15.50 -5.18 -15.79
C TYR A 4 15.45 -5.04 -17.31
N GLU A 5 14.38 -5.52 -17.95
CA GLU A 5 14.21 -5.34 -19.39
C GLU A 5 14.03 -3.86 -19.77
N ALA A 6 13.23 -3.12 -19.00
CA ALA A 6 13.00 -1.70 -19.24
C ALA A 6 14.27 -0.86 -19.04
N ILE A 7 15.01 -1.07 -17.93
CA ILE A 7 16.25 -0.32 -17.68
C ILE A 7 17.35 -0.67 -18.66
N HIS A 8 17.46 -1.95 -19.04
CA HIS A 8 18.37 -2.38 -20.09
C HIS A 8 18.01 -1.71 -21.41
N HIS A 9 16.74 -1.75 -21.85
CA HIS A 9 16.37 -1.06 -23.07
C HIS A 9 16.70 0.45 -23.03
N ALA A 10 16.32 1.12 -21.96
CA ALA A 10 16.52 2.56 -21.79
C ALA A 10 18.00 2.95 -21.74
N SER A 11 18.88 2.11 -21.18
CA SER A 11 20.31 2.40 -21.07
C SER A 11 21.08 2.26 -22.38
N TYR A 12 20.54 1.53 -23.36
CA TYR A 12 21.16 1.39 -24.69
C TYR A 12 20.48 2.24 -25.75
N ARG A 13 19.21 2.61 -25.56
CA ARG A 13 18.47 3.45 -26.50
C ARG A 13 18.97 4.90 -26.40
N ARG A 14 19.37 5.46 -27.55
CA ARG A 14 19.74 6.88 -27.67
C ARG A 14 18.70 7.66 -28.45
N LEU A 15 18.33 8.83 -27.94
CA LEU A 15 17.44 9.80 -28.57
C LEU A 15 18.04 11.19 -28.34
N TYR A 16 18.02 12.05 -29.35
CA TYR A 16 18.56 13.42 -29.25
C TYR A 16 19.98 13.49 -28.66
N ASN A 17 20.84 12.55 -29.05
CA ASN A 17 22.23 12.39 -28.58
C ASN A 17 22.41 12.01 -27.09
N MET A 18 21.32 11.77 -26.34
CA MET A 18 21.35 11.32 -24.94
C MET A 18 20.83 9.88 -24.82
N TYR A 19 21.13 9.20 -23.72
CA TYR A 19 20.47 7.94 -23.40
C TYR A 19 19.07 8.21 -22.88
N VAL A 20 18.15 7.26 -23.08
CA VAL A 20 16.78 7.40 -22.56
C VAL A 20 16.78 7.54 -21.04
N THR A 21 17.73 6.89 -20.35
CA THR A 21 17.95 7.04 -18.91
C THR A 21 18.38 8.44 -18.47
N ASP A 22 18.81 9.32 -19.38
CA ASP A 22 19.23 10.68 -19.04
C ASP A 22 18.03 11.63 -18.89
N PHE A 23 16.88 11.30 -19.49
CA PHE A 23 15.67 12.13 -19.40
C PHE A 23 15.10 12.14 -17.98
N GLN A 24 14.76 13.34 -17.49
CA GLN A 24 14.32 13.51 -16.11
C GLN A 24 13.03 12.74 -15.78
N HIS A 25 12.06 12.74 -16.70
CA HIS A 25 10.81 12.00 -16.52
C HIS A 25 11.04 10.48 -16.50
N VAL A 26 12.01 9.97 -17.28
CA VAL A 26 12.40 8.55 -17.26
C VAL A 26 13.05 8.18 -15.92
N LYS A 27 13.93 9.04 -15.40
CA LYS A 27 14.52 8.85 -14.06
C LYS A 27 13.44 8.79 -12.99
N GLN A 28 12.48 9.72 -13.02
CA GLN A 28 11.37 9.71 -12.07
C GLN A 28 10.57 8.42 -12.17
N ASN A 29 10.20 7.98 -13.38
CA ASN A 29 9.44 6.74 -13.58
C ASN A 29 10.20 5.51 -13.05
N PHE A 30 11.52 5.43 -13.25
CA PHE A 30 12.32 4.34 -12.69
C PHE A 30 12.41 4.40 -11.18
N VAL A 31 12.59 5.59 -10.59
CA VAL A 31 12.64 5.76 -9.14
C VAL A 31 11.30 5.36 -8.52
N ASP A 32 10.18 5.86 -9.04
CA ASP A 32 8.84 5.49 -8.57
C ASP A 32 8.56 3.99 -8.75
N ALA A 33 8.93 3.41 -9.89
CA ALA A 33 8.75 1.98 -10.13
C ALA A 33 9.61 1.13 -9.17
N TYR A 34 10.84 1.57 -8.90
CA TYR A 34 11.76 0.88 -7.99
C TYR A 34 11.25 0.93 -6.55
N THR A 35 10.90 2.11 -6.05
CA THR A 35 10.44 2.27 -4.66
C THR A 35 9.11 1.57 -4.43
N ARG A 36 8.16 1.64 -5.38
CA ARG A 36 6.92 0.84 -5.31
C ARG A 36 7.21 -0.66 -5.30
N LEU A 37 8.17 -1.15 -6.11
CA LEU A 37 8.56 -2.56 -6.11
C LEU A 37 9.22 -2.99 -4.78
N VAL A 38 10.06 -2.16 -4.18
CA VAL A 38 10.66 -2.41 -2.85
C VAL A 38 9.57 -2.42 -1.78
N ALA A 39 8.69 -1.42 -1.76
CA ALA A 39 7.52 -1.35 -0.88
C ALA A 39 6.65 -2.62 -0.96
N MET A 40 6.36 -3.12 -2.17
CA MET A 40 5.60 -4.36 -2.38
C MET A 40 6.27 -5.57 -1.72
N LYS A 41 7.60 -5.69 -1.86
CA LYS A 41 8.37 -6.77 -1.22
C LYS A 41 8.34 -6.65 0.30
N LEU A 42 8.57 -5.45 0.83
CA LEU A 42 8.55 -5.19 2.27
C LEU A 42 7.17 -5.52 2.86
N PHE A 43 6.09 -5.06 2.24
CA PHE A 43 4.75 -5.38 2.71
C PHE A 43 4.45 -6.88 2.66
N GLY A 44 4.82 -7.55 1.56
CA GLY A 44 4.58 -8.98 1.38
C GLY A 44 5.34 -9.84 2.38
N LEU A 45 6.63 -9.57 2.58
CA LEU A 45 7.46 -10.28 3.55
C LEU A 45 6.95 -10.06 4.99
N ARG A 46 6.53 -8.84 5.32
CA ARG A 46 5.97 -8.58 6.65
C ARG A 46 4.62 -9.23 6.86
N THR A 47 3.78 -9.24 5.83
CA THR A 47 2.49 -9.96 5.88
C THR A 47 2.73 -11.45 6.10
N ALA A 48 3.74 -12.04 5.46
CA ALA A 48 4.12 -13.43 5.69
C ALA A 48 4.50 -13.67 7.16
N ASP A 49 5.30 -12.80 7.79
CA ASP A 49 5.61 -12.91 9.23
C ASP A 49 4.33 -12.99 10.08
N TYR A 50 3.37 -12.09 9.83
CA TYR A 50 2.08 -12.07 10.54
C TYR A 50 1.22 -13.31 10.27
N MET A 51 1.29 -13.88 9.07
CA MET A 51 0.60 -15.14 8.75
C MET A 51 1.25 -16.33 9.46
N ARG A 52 2.58 -16.35 9.61
CA ARG A 52 3.32 -17.45 10.24
C ARG A 52 3.22 -17.47 11.77
N ILE A 53 2.92 -16.34 12.40
CA ILE A 53 2.62 -16.26 13.84
C ILE A 53 1.12 -16.30 14.15
N ALA A 54 0.27 -16.43 13.13
CA ALA A 54 -1.16 -16.35 13.29
C ALA A 54 -1.68 -17.45 14.23
N SER A 55 -2.68 -17.10 15.04
CA SER A 55 -3.35 -18.02 15.95
C SER A 55 -4.76 -17.51 16.27
N ASP A 56 -5.55 -18.29 17.00
CA ASP A 56 -6.85 -17.81 17.50
C ASP A 56 -6.73 -16.58 18.42
N LYS A 57 -5.56 -16.36 19.01
CA LYS A 57 -5.26 -15.23 19.91
C LYS A 57 -4.64 -14.04 19.17
N ASP A 58 -3.96 -14.28 18.06
CA ASP A 58 -3.36 -13.25 17.19
C ASP A 58 -3.91 -13.35 15.77
N ARG A 59 -4.89 -12.50 15.50
CA ARG A 59 -5.66 -12.48 14.26
C ARG A 59 -5.34 -11.27 13.39
N ARG A 60 -4.22 -10.58 13.63
CA ARG A 60 -3.83 -9.38 12.87
C ARG A 60 -3.63 -9.66 11.37
N TYR A 61 -3.23 -10.88 11.01
CA TYR A 61 -3.15 -11.33 9.62
C TYR A 61 -4.44 -11.12 8.81
N LEU A 62 -5.61 -11.10 9.47
CA LEU A 62 -6.91 -10.88 8.81
C LEU A 62 -7.07 -9.46 8.24
N LEU A 63 -6.27 -8.49 8.69
CA LEU A 63 -6.17 -7.18 8.07
C LEU A 63 -5.12 -7.19 6.95
N TYR A 64 -3.96 -7.79 7.19
CA TYR A 64 -2.83 -7.68 6.28
C TYR A 64 -2.95 -8.53 5.03
N ALA A 65 -3.51 -9.75 5.12
CA ALA A 65 -3.74 -10.61 3.96
C ALA A 65 -4.63 -9.95 2.89
N PRO A 66 -5.80 -9.36 3.21
CA PRO A 66 -6.60 -8.68 2.19
C PRO A 66 -5.93 -7.41 1.65
N VAL A 67 -5.17 -6.67 2.48
CA VAL A 67 -4.36 -5.52 1.99
C VAL A 67 -3.27 -5.98 1.03
N MET A 68 -2.59 -7.10 1.31
CA MET A 68 -1.60 -7.71 0.41
C MET A 68 -2.25 -8.05 -0.92
N LYS A 69 -3.42 -8.68 -0.88
CA LYS A 69 -4.15 -9.05 -2.08
C LYS A 69 -4.55 -7.83 -2.92
N MET A 70 -5.13 -6.78 -2.32
CA MET A 70 -5.68 -5.66 -3.08
C MET A 70 -4.65 -4.56 -3.39
N LYS A 71 -3.84 -4.16 -2.41
CA LYS A 71 -2.95 -2.99 -2.53
C LYS A 71 -1.65 -3.38 -3.23
N THR A 72 -1.00 -4.47 -2.82
CA THR A 72 0.25 -4.89 -3.48
C THR A 72 0.03 -5.23 -4.95
N THR A 73 -1.10 -5.82 -5.34
CA THR A 73 -1.37 -6.14 -6.75
C THR A 73 -1.69 -4.91 -7.58
N THR A 74 -2.40 -3.91 -7.05
CA THR A 74 -2.64 -2.63 -7.74
C THR A 74 -1.36 -1.80 -7.85
N GLN A 75 -0.48 -1.85 -6.83
CA GLN A 75 0.88 -1.29 -6.93
C GLN A 75 1.70 -2.00 -8.01
N GLY A 76 1.51 -3.30 -8.20
CA GLY A 76 2.12 -4.05 -9.32
C GLY A 76 1.67 -3.54 -10.69
N GLU A 77 0.38 -3.21 -10.85
CA GLU A 77 -0.11 -2.58 -12.08
C GLU A 77 0.57 -1.22 -12.33
N GLU A 78 0.74 -0.42 -11.27
CA GLU A 78 1.37 0.90 -11.37
C GLU A 78 2.85 0.83 -11.71
N VAL A 79 3.58 -0.11 -11.10
CA VAL A 79 4.99 -0.39 -11.47
C VAL A 79 5.09 -0.71 -12.96
N ILE A 80 4.18 -1.53 -13.49
CA ILE A 80 4.20 -1.84 -14.92
C ILE A 80 3.82 -0.63 -15.78
N ASN A 81 2.84 0.20 -15.39
CA ASN A 81 2.52 1.44 -16.09
C ASN A 81 3.76 2.33 -16.25
N LEU A 82 4.44 2.62 -15.13
CA LEU A 82 5.62 3.48 -15.09
C LEU A 82 6.75 2.95 -15.97
N LEU A 83 6.99 1.64 -15.93
CA LEU A 83 8.01 1.01 -16.76
C LEU A 83 7.60 0.97 -18.24
N TRP A 84 6.31 0.86 -18.54
CA TRP A 84 5.81 0.85 -19.92
C TRP A 84 5.98 2.22 -20.57
N ASP A 85 5.76 3.29 -19.82
CA ASP A 85 6.03 4.67 -20.28
C ASP A 85 7.52 4.88 -20.60
N VAL A 86 8.42 4.07 -20.04
CA VAL A 86 9.86 4.09 -20.37
C VAL A 86 10.21 3.19 -21.55
N ILE A 87 9.76 1.93 -21.53
CA ILE A 87 10.11 0.94 -22.58
C ILE A 87 9.35 1.19 -23.89
N ALA A 88 8.23 1.93 -23.81
CA ALA A 88 7.39 2.38 -24.91
C ALA A 88 7.02 1.23 -25.87
N ALA A 89 7.21 1.44 -27.18
CA ALA A 89 6.84 0.49 -28.23
C ALA A 89 7.50 -0.88 -28.07
N LYS A 90 8.70 -0.95 -27.47
CA LYS A 90 9.40 -2.23 -27.28
C LYS A 90 8.64 -3.14 -26.29
N GLY A 91 7.86 -2.58 -25.36
CA GLY A 91 7.02 -3.36 -24.45
C GLY A 91 5.93 -4.19 -25.12
N PHE A 92 5.65 -4.00 -26.42
CA PHE A 92 4.71 -4.79 -27.21
C PHE A 92 5.37 -5.97 -27.97
N GLU A 93 6.70 -6.10 -27.90
CA GLU A 93 7.43 -7.17 -28.58
C GLU A 93 7.17 -8.53 -27.89
N LYS A 94 6.74 -9.53 -28.67
CA LYS A 94 6.26 -10.83 -28.16
C LYS A 94 7.34 -11.70 -27.51
N ASP A 95 8.61 -11.41 -27.77
CA ASP A 95 9.77 -12.14 -27.25
C ASP A 95 10.26 -11.59 -25.90
N MET A 96 9.54 -10.62 -25.32
CA MET A 96 9.88 -10.02 -24.03
C MET A 96 9.04 -10.60 -22.88
N TYR A 97 9.64 -10.69 -21.69
CA TYR A 97 8.87 -10.93 -20.47
C TYR A 97 7.89 -9.77 -20.20
N PHE A 98 8.28 -8.54 -20.57
CA PHE A 98 7.49 -7.34 -20.34
C PHE A 98 6.07 -7.44 -20.90
N GLU A 99 5.90 -7.93 -22.14
CA GLU A 99 4.59 -8.04 -22.79
C GLU A 99 3.63 -8.93 -21.99
N MET A 100 4.10 -10.12 -21.59
CA MET A 100 3.34 -11.04 -20.75
C MET A 100 3.01 -10.41 -19.40
N ALA A 101 4.00 -9.79 -18.74
CA ALA A 101 3.79 -9.13 -17.46
C ALA A 101 2.74 -8.02 -17.55
N ALA A 102 2.77 -7.22 -18.62
CA ALA A 102 1.89 -6.09 -18.77
C ALA A 102 0.44 -6.45 -19.10
N LYS A 103 0.23 -7.62 -19.70
CA LYS A 103 -1.08 -8.23 -19.87
C LYS A 103 -1.59 -8.87 -18.57
N ASP A 104 -0.78 -9.73 -17.94
CA ASP A 104 -1.22 -10.61 -16.87
C ASP A 104 -1.36 -9.88 -15.52
N ILE A 105 -0.56 -8.85 -15.27
CA ILE A 105 -0.61 -8.08 -14.01
C ILE A 105 -2.02 -7.49 -13.77
N ARG A 106 -2.75 -7.19 -14.85
CA ARG A 106 -4.10 -6.63 -14.80
C ARG A 106 -5.13 -7.59 -14.24
N SER A 107 -4.86 -8.89 -14.30
CA SER A 107 -5.74 -9.91 -13.76
C SER A 107 -5.63 -9.98 -12.24
N LEU A 108 -4.44 -9.78 -11.66
CA LEU A 108 -4.22 -10.06 -10.23
C LEU A 108 -5.14 -9.28 -9.27
N PRO A 109 -5.44 -7.98 -9.45
CA PRO A 109 -6.36 -7.28 -8.56
C PRO A 109 -7.84 -7.62 -8.77
N LYS A 110 -8.16 -8.27 -9.90
CA LYS A 110 -9.53 -8.57 -10.34
C LYS A 110 -9.92 -10.02 -10.04
N LEU A 111 -8.94 -10.93 -10.07
CA LEU A 111 -9.08 -12.33 -9.67
C LEU A 111 -9.30 -12.40 -8.16
N GLU A 112 -10.36 -13.09 -7.72
CA GLU A 112 -10.63 -13.49 -6.32
C GLU A 112 -10.56 -12.35 -5.29
N GLY A 113 -11.72 -11.92 -4.78
CA GLY A 113 -11.79 -10.79 -3.86
C GLY A 113 -11.36 -9.48 -4.54
N THR A 114 -12.28 -8.83 -5.24
CA THR A 114 -11.99 -7.54 -5.89
C THR A 114 -11.56 -6.49 -4.88
N VAL A 115 -10.89 -5.43 -5.35
CA VAL A 115 -10.38 -4.32 -4.52
C VAL A 115 -11.45 -3.84 -3.53
N HIS A 116 -12.64 -3.48 -4.02
CA HIS A 116 -13.75 -2.99 -3.19
C HIS A 116 -14.26 -4.00 -2.15
N VAL A 117 -14.28 -5.30 -2.48
CA VAL A 117 -14.66 -6.35 -1.52
C VAL A 117 -13.66 -6.44 -0.38
N ASN A 118 -12.36 -6.39 -0.69
CA ASN A 118 -11.31 -6.37 0.33
C ASN A 118 -11.31 -5.08 1.15
N ILE A 119 -11.59 -3.92 0.53
CA ILE A 119 -11.75 -2.65 1.26
C ILE A 119 -12.90 -2.75 2.26
N ALA A 120 -14.05 -3.26 1.86
CA ALA A 120 -15.21 -3.44 2.74
C ALA A 120 -14.89 -4.34 3.93
N LEU A 121 -14.05 -5.36 3.72
CA LEU A 121 -13.55 -6.23 4.78
C LEU A 121 -12.65 -5.47 5.76
N ILE A 122 -11.68 -4.71 5.26
CA ILE A 122 -10.67 -4.07 6.11
C ILE A 122 -11.23 -2.87 6.89
N LEU A 123 -12.26 -2.19 6.40
CA LEU A 123 -12.90 -1.09 7.12
C LEU A 123 -13.43 -1.50 8.50
N LYS A 124 -13.75 -2.79 8.69
CA LYS A 124 -14.17 -3.35 10.00
C LYS A 124 -13.09 -3.26 11.08
N PHE A 125 -11.82 -3.07 10.69
CA PHE A 125 -10.68 -2.97 11.60
C PHE A 125 -10.31 -1.51 11.93
N MET A 126 -10.81 -0.54 11.17
CA MET A 126 -10.34 0.85 11.19
C MET A 126 -10.35 1.48 12.59
N VAL A 127 -11.46 1.34 13.32
CA VAL A 127 -11.58 1.89 14.69
C VAL A 127 -10.53 1.29 15.62
N ASN A 128 -10.31 -0.03 15.57
CA ASN A 128 -9.32 -0.66 16.45
C ASN A 128 -7.89 -0.44 15.99
N PHE A 129 -7.67 -0.18 14.71
CA PHE A 129 -6.37 0.18 14.17
C PHE A 129 -5.92 1.55 14.70
N PHE A 130 -6.83 2.53 14.80
CA PHE A 130 -6.47 3.88 15.26
C PHE A 130 -6.65 4.14 16.76
N MET A 131 -7.67 3.55 17.40
CA MET A 131 -8.11 3.99 18.73
C MET A 131 -7.95 2.94 19.84
N ASN A 132 -7.99 1.64 19.51
CA ASN A 132 -8.05 0.57 20.51
C ASN A 132 -6.81 -0.34 20.45
N HIS A 133 -5.64 0.23 20.69
CA HIS A 133 -4.38 -0.51 20.65
C HIS A 133 -4.29 -1.57 21.77
N LYS A 134 -3.52 -2.62 21.51
CA LYS A 134 -3.13 -3.68 22.46
C LYS A 134 -1.62 -3.83 22.43
N LYS A 135 -1.01 -4.05 23.60
CA LYS A 135 0.41 -4.41 23.67
C LYS A 135 0.63 -5.80 23.09
N TYR A 136 1.52 -5.89 22.11
CA TYR A 136 2.01 -7.15 21.54
C TYR A 136 3.52 -7.24 21.73
N ALA A 137 4.04 -8.47 21.80
CA ALA A 137 5.47 -8.67 21.69
C ALA A 137 5.95 -8.23 20.30
N GLN A 138 7.19 -7.74 20.22
CA GLN A 138 7.82 -7.47 18.96
C GLN A 138 7.96 -8.77 18.16
N ILE A 139 7.57 -8.74 16.89
CA ILE A 139 7.63 -9.91 16.02
C ILE A 139 8.93 -9.86 15.22
N PRO A 140 9.86 -10.80 15.42
CA PRO A 140 11.04 -10.92 14.57
C PRO A 140 10.62 -11.45 13.19
N ARG A 141 11.54 -11.38 12.23
CA ARG A 141 11.39 -12.07 10.95
C ARG A 141 11.08 -13.55 11.19
N GLN A 142 10.15 -14.09 10.41
CA GLN A 142 9.71 -15.49 10.47
C GLN A 142 10.14 -16.19 9.18
N ASP A 143 11.41 -16.55 9.07
CA ASP A 143 11.99 -17.23 7.90
C ASP A 143 12.58 -18.61 8.22
N GLU A 144 12.41 -19.08 9.45
CA GLU A 144 12.79 -20.41 9.89
C GLU A 144 11.95 -21.50 9.20
N VAL A 145 12.53 -22.68 8.99
CA VAL A 145 11.77 -23.84 8.52
C VAL A 145 10.95 -24.39 9.68
N LYS A 146 9.63 -24.16 9.66
CA LYS A 146 8.71 -24.65 10.69
C LYS A 146 7.36 -25.03 10.09
N ASP A 147 6.56 -25.70 10.91
CA ASP A 147 5.19 -26.05 10.59
C ASP A 147 4.27 -24.81 10.60
N ASP A 148 3.57 -24.59 9.49
CA ASP A 148 2.57 -23.55 9.32
C ASP A 148 1.13 -24.11 9.42
N THR A 149 0.90 -25.15 10.25
CA THR A 149 -0.41 -25.83 10.44
C THR A 149 -1.58 -24.86 10.62
N PHE A 150 -1.40 -23.71 11.29
CA PHE A 150 -2.49 -22.75 11.47
C PHE A 150 -3.00 -22.16 10.14
N LEU A 151 -2.18 -22.11 9.09
CA LEU A 151 -2.60 -21.69 7.75
C LEU A 151 -3.75 -22.56 7.21
N PHE A 152 -3.75 -23.85 7.55
CA PHE A 152 -4.76 -24.82 7.14
C PHE A 152 -5.87 -25.02 8.17
N ASN A 153 -5.66 -24.59 9.41
CA ASN A 153 -6.59 -24.70 10.54
C ASN A 153 -7.05 -23.33 11.04
N GLN A 154 -7.34 -22.40 10.12
CA GLN A 154 -7.77 -21.05 10.47
C GLN A 154 -9.13 -21.07 11.16
N GLY A 155 -9.26 -20.29 12.24
CA GLY A 155 -10.52 -20.04 12.91
C GLY A 155 -11.54 -19.27 12.04
N PRO A 156 -12.79 -19.13 12.50
CA PRO A 156 -13.86 -18.51 11.72
C PRO A 156 -13.59 -17.03 11.42
N THR A 157 -14.01 -16.55 10.26
CA THR A 157 -13.85 -15.15 9.80
C THR A 157 -14.75 -14.13 10.52
N ARG A 158 -15.52 -14.57 11.53
CA ARG A 158 -16.36 -13.67 12.36
C ARG A 158 -15.54 -12.88 13.37
N GLY A 159 -16.09 -11.74 13.79
CA GLY A 159 -15.52 -10.93 14.87
C GLY A 159 -14.33 -10.05 14.47
N LEU A 160 -14.23 -9.66 13.20
CA LEU A 160 -13.13 -8.84 12.67
C LEU A 160 -12.97 -7.52 13.44
N GLY A 161 -14.09 -6.85 13.75
CA GLY A 161 -14.10 -5.62 14.56
C GLY A 161 -13.71 -5.79 16.02
N ARG A 162 -13.32 -6.99 16.47
CA ARG A 162 -12.71 -7.23 17.80
C ARG A 162 -11.20 -7.39 17.75
N VAL A 163 -10.61 -7.51 16.55
CA VAL A 163 -9.17 -7.62 16.38
C VAL A 163 -8.55 -6.25 16.70
N ARG A 164 -7.55 -6.26 17.58
CA ARG A 164 -6.80 -5.08 18.02
C ARG A 164 -5.37 -5.14 17.51
N PHE A 165 -4.75 -3.98 17.30
CA PHE A 165 -3.41 -3.84 16.75
C PHE A 165 -2.47 -3.21 17.79
N HIS A 166 -1.16 -3.35 17.59
CA HIS A 166 -0.21 -2.51 18.30
C HIS A 166 -0.33 -1.06 17.82
N ASP A 167 0.24 -0.13 18.58
CA ASP A 167 0.29 1.26 18.19
C ASP A 167 1.12 1.43 16.92
N TRP A 168 0.51 1.98 15.88
CA TRP A 168 1.14 2.21 14.59
C TRP A 168 2.17 3.35 14.65
N LYS A 169 1.96 4.37 15.50
CA LYS A 169 2.82 5.57 15.57
C LYS A 169 4.27 5.22 15.87
N ALA A 170 4.47 4.28 16.79
CA ALA A 170 5.79 3.84 17.23
C ALA A 170 6.67 3.31 16.09
N ALA A 171 6.08 2.80 14.99
CA ALA A 171 6.85 2.35 13.83
C ALA A 171 7.41 3.54 13.02
N PHE A 172 6.69 4.66 12.95
CA PHE A 172 7.09 5.84 12.20
C PHE A 172 8.02 6.76 12.98
N GLU A 173 7.79 6.93 14.29
CA GLU A 173 8.56 7.82 15.18
C GLU A 173 10.06 7.45 15.31
N GLN A 174 10.44 6.26 14.83
CA GLN A 174 11.84 5.81 14.80
C GLN A 174 12.66 6.49 13.68
N TYR A 175 12.00 7.15 12.72
CA TYR A 175 12.64 7.73 11.54
C TYR A 175 12.46 9.25 11.51
N ASN A 176 13.54 9.97 11.20
CA ASN A 176 13.55 11.43 11.12
C ASN A 176 13.56 11.90 9.65
N LEU A 177 12.73 11.30 8.80
CA LEU A 177 12.74 11.52 7.36
C LEU A 177 11.64 12.52 6.93
N PRO A 178 11.92 13.42 5.97
CA PRO A 178 10.96 14.45 5.56
C PRO A 178 9.60 13.91 5.12
N ASN A 179 9.57 12.91 4.22
CA ASN A 179 8.32 12.40 3.68
C ASN A 179 7.58 11.52 4.69
N VAL A 180 8.29 10.84 5.59
CA VAL A 180 7.69 10.13 6.72
C VAL A 180 6.90 11.09 7.62
N LYS A 181 7.46 12.27 7.92
CA LYS A 181 6.78 13.29 8.74
C LYS A 181 5.53 13.82 8.08
N ILE A 182 5.59 14.12 6.77
CA ILE A 182 4.43 14.60 6.01
C ILE A 182 3.33 13.52 6.02
N PHE A 183 3.70 12.27 5.75
CA PHE A 183 2.73 11.18 5.77
C PHE A 183 2.12 10.95 7.15
N MET A 184 2.90 11.09 8.23
CA MET A 184 2.38 11.05 9.60
C MET A 184 1.35 12.17 9.86
N GLN A 185 1.62 13.39 9.41
CA GLN A 185 0.67 14.51 9.53
C GLN A 185 -0.63 14.20 8.76
N GLN A 186 -0.52 13.66 7.55
CA GLN A 186 -1.70 13.24 6.75
C GLN A 186 -2.53 12.16 7.49
N ILE A 187 -1.89 11.18 8.13
CA ILE A 187 -2.60 10.18 8.95
C ILE A 187 -3.31 10.85 10.13
N GLU A 188 -2.65 11.78 10.82
CA GLU A 188 -3.22 12.49 11.96
C GLU A 188 -4.44 13.32 11.57
N MET A 189 -4.36 14.04 10.44
CA MET A 189 -5.48 14.80 9.89
C MET A 189 -6.64 13.90 9.48
N PHE A 190 -6.38 12.77 8.83
CA PHE A 190 -7.42 11.79 8.51
C PHE A 190 -8.09 11.21 9.76
N ASN A 191 -7.32 10.92 10.81
CA ASN A 191 -7.87 10.44 12.07
C ASN A 191 -8.71 11.52 12.77
N LEU A 192 -8.26 12.78 12.74
CA LEU A 192 -9.03 13.92 13.26
C LEU A 192 -10.31 14.14 12.48
N MET A 193 -10.28 14.12 11.14
CA MET A 193 -11.46 14.17 10.27
C MET A 193 -12.46 13.07 10.65
N GLY A 194 -11.99 11.84 10.88
CA GLY A 194 -12.84 10.72 11.30
C GLY A 194 -13.60 10.96 12.61
N THR A 195 -13.13 11.88 13.47
CA THR A 195 -13.82 12.26 14.72
C THR A 195 -14.60 13.56 14.60
N LYS A 196 -14.07 14.57 13.89
CA LYS A 196 -14.63 15.93 13.77
C LYS A 196 -15.66 16.04 12.65
N ALA A 197 -15.51 15.25 11.60
CA ALA A 197 -16.35 15.21 10.42
C ALA A 197 -16.77 13.76 10.11
N THR A 198 -17.20 13.06 11.17
CA THR A 198 -17.60 11.64 11.14
C THR A 198 -18.60 11.38 10.01
N PRO A 199 -18.43 10.32 9.19
CA PRO A 199 -19.39 9.99 8.15
C PRO A 199 -20.81 9.78 8.69
N SER A 200 -21.80 10.42 8.06
CA SER A 200 -23.21 10.30 8.43
C SER A 200 -23.74 8.87 8.21
N ILE A 201 -24.92 8.56 8.75
CA ILE A 201 -25.57 7.24 8.54
C ILE A 201 -25.78 6.96 7.05
N ASP A 202 -26.07 7.99 6.25
CA ASP A 202 -26.28 7.83 4.82
C ASP A 202 -24.96 7.65 4.07
N GLN A 203 -23.91 8.40 4.45
CA GLN A 203 -22.56 8.19 3.91
C GLN A 203 -22.02 6.79 4.25
N GLN A 204 -22.32 6.24 5.43
CA GLN A 204 -21.93 4.87 5.80
C GLN A 204 -22.62 3.80 4.95
N LYS A 205 -23.78 4.10 4.36
CA LYS A 205 -24.47 3.24 3.39
C LYS A 205 -24.02 3.49 1.95
N ASP A 206 -23.42 4.64 1.68
CA ASP A 206 -22.81 4.98 0.40
C ASP A 206 -21.49 4.21 0.24
N MET A 207 -21.55 3.11 -0.49
CA MET A 207 -20.39 2.26 -0.73
C MET A 207 -19.31 2.95 -1.56
N ASP A 208 -19.63 3.94 -2.40
CA ASP A 208 -18.58 4.65 -3.14
C ASP A 208 -17.81 5.60 -2.22
N PHE A 209 -18.52 6.32 -1.34
CA PHE A 209 -17.88 7.15 -0.31
C PHE A 209 -17.02 6.32 0.64
N MET A 210 -17.58 5.23 1.17
CA MET A 210 -16.88 4.39 2.15
C MET A 210 -15.70 3.64 1.55
N LEU A 211 -15.84 3.06 0.35
CA LEU A 211 -14.79 2.23 -0.22
C LEU A 211 -13.78 3.05 -1.01
N SER A 212 -14.24 3.84 -1.98
CA SER A 212 -13.37 4.58 -2.90
C SER A 212 -12.83 5.88 -2.29
N GLY A 213 -13.46 6.39 -1.22
CA GLY A 213 -13.01 7.56 -0.46
C GLY A 213 -12.21 7.14 0.78
N ILE A 214 -12.92 6.80 1.86
CA ILE A 214 -12.31 6.48 3.17
C ILE A 214 -11.43 5.22 3.10
N GLY A 215 -11.90 4.18 2.42
CA GLY A 215 -11.25 2.88 2.37
C GLY A 215 -9.92 2.85 1.63
N GLU A 216 -9.78 3.61 0.54
CA GLU A 216 -8.51 3.73 -0.19
C GLU A 216 -7.43 4.39 0.66
N ILE A 217 -7.78 5.48 1.38
CA ILE A 217 -6.86 6.14 2.31
C ILE A 217 -6.48 5.17 3.44
N PHE A 218 -7.46 4.53 4.08
CA PHE A 218 -7.17 3.58 5.16
C PHE A 218 -6.28 2.42 4.68
N SER A 219 -6.53 1.87 3.49
CA SER A 219 -5.69 0.82 2.91
C SER A 219 -4.24 1.26 2.69
N LEU A 220 -4.02 2.52 2.28
CA LEU A 220 -2.70 3.10 2.08
C LEU A 220 -1.94 3.22 3.40
N ILE A 221 -2.63 3.64 4.48
CA ILE A 221 -2.05 3.78 5.81
C ILE A 221 -1.61 2.41 6.36
N VAL A 222 -2.47 1.40 6.24
CA VAL A 222 -2.12 0.02 6.66
C VAL A 222 -0.93 -0.52 5.85
N TYR A 223 -0.91 -0.22 4.55
CA TYR A 223 0.17 -0.61 3.66
C TYR A 223 1.52 0.04 4.07
N ALA A 224 1.53 1.37 4.27
CA ALA A 224 2.72 2.09 4.73
C ALA A 224 3.20 1.63 6.11
N HIS A 225 2.28 1.35 7.06
CA HIS A 225 2.63 0.89 8.40
C HIS A 225 3.45 -0.40 8.39
N LEU A 226 3.06 -1.41 7.61
CA LEU A 226 3.82 -2.66 7.56
C LEU A 226 5.15 -2.51 6.82
N ILE A 227 5.21 -1.60 5.85
CA ILE A 227 6.44 -1.32 5.13
C ILE A 227 7.48 -0.69 6.05
N ILE A 228 7.11 0.35 6.81
CA ILE A 228 8.06 1.01 7.72
C ILE A 228 8.46 0.11 8.91
N GLU A 229 7.55 -0.75 9.36
CA GLU A 229 7.85 -1.78 10.36
C GLU A 229 8.90 -2.77 9.83
N ASN A 230 8.78 -3.17 8.55
CA ASN A 230 9.69 -4.14 7.94
C ASN A 230 10.99 -3.51 7.42
N ALA A 231 10.99 -2.22 7.13
CA ALA A 231 12.19 -1.48 6.71
C ALA A 231 13.33 -1.64 7.72
N LYS A 232 13.00 -1.65 9.01
CA LYS A 232 13.96 -1.91 10.10
C LYS A 232 14.51 -3.34 10.09
N ILE A 233 13.68 -4.32 9.77
CA ILE A 233 14.04 -5.75 9.80
C ILE A 233 15.02 -6.07 8.67
N TYR A 234 14.82 -5.43 7.51
CA TYR A 234 15.65 -5.62 6.32
C TYR A 234 16.73 -4.55 6.13
N ASP A 235 16.90 -3.65 7.11
CA ASP A 235 17.90 -2.59 7.11
C ASP A 235 17.88 -1.75 5.81
N ILE A 236 16.68 -1.28 5.46
CA ILE A 236 16.48 -0.43 4.28
C ILE A 236 17.07 0.95 4.57
N ASP A 237 17.88 1.45 3.64
CA ASP A 237 18.52 2.75 3.77
C ASP A 237 17.50 3.90 3.80
N GLU A 238 17.88 4.97 4.49
CA GLU A 238 17.03 6.13 4.72
C GLU A 238 16.59 6.84 3.43
N ASP A 239 17.46 6.91 2.40
CA ASP A 239 17.13 7.54 1.13
C ASP A 239 16.05 6.76 0.37
N THR A 240 16.19 5.44 0.27
CA THR A 240 15.18 4.56 -0.33
C THR A 240 13.88 4.61 0.46
N LEU A 241 13.94 4.60 1.79
CA LEU A 241 12.75 4.68 2.63
C LEU A 241 12.04 6.03 2.48
N ASP A 242 12.76 7.15 2.50
CA ASP A 242 12.15 8.46 2.31
C ASP A 242 11.51 8.58 0.92
N GLN A 243 12.14 8.03 -0.12
CA GLN A 243 11.58 8.02 -1.47
C GLN A 243 10.38 7.08 -1.64
N ILE A 244 10.27 6.02 -0.82
CA ILE A 244 9.03 5.24 -0.70
C ILE A 244 7.92 6.12 -0.12
N PHE A 245 8.22 6.92 0.88
CA PHE A 245 7.24 7.80 1.51
C PHE A 245 6.84 8.99 0.63
N ASP A 246 7.69 9.45 -0.28
CA ASP A 246 7.31 10.45 -1.29
C ASP A 246 6.09 10.00 -2.12
N PHE A 247 6.09 8.78 -2.68
CA PHE A 247 4.94 8.33 -3.45
C PHE A 247 3.72 8.06 -2.55
N PHE A 248 3.92 7.70 -1.28
CA PHE A 248 2.81 7.59 -0.34
C PHE A 248 2.13 8.92 -0.06
N VAL A 249 2.90 10.00 0.11
CA VAL A 249 2.35 11.34 0.28
C VAL A 249 1.53 11.74 -0.94
N ARG A 250 2.06 11.51 -2.15
CA ARG A 250 1.35 11.80 -3.41
C ARG A 250 0.08 10.96 -3.59
N ASP A 251 0.15 9.66 -3.32
CA ASP A 251 -1.00 8.76 -3.40
C ASP A 251 -2.07 9.16 -2.37
N PHE A 252 -1.67 9.55 -1.15
CA PHE A 252 -2.58 10.04 -0.12
C PHE A 252 -3.32 11.30 -0.60
N SER A 253 -2.59 12.31 -1.09
CA SER A 253 -3.18 13.53 -1.62
C SER A 253 -4.14 13.26 -2.78
N LYS A 254 -3.81 12.31 -3.67
CA LYS A 254 -4.70 11.86 -4.75
C LYS A 254 -6.00 11.26 -4.19
N TYR A 255 -5.92 10.43 -3.14
CA TYR A 255 -7.11 9.85 -2.53
C TYR A 255 -7.93 10.86 -1.71
N ALA A 256 -7.28 11.79 -1.02
CA ALA A 256 -7.96 12.90 -0.34
C ALA A 256 -8.73 13.77 -1.34
N LEU A 257 -8.15 14.07 -2.51
CA LEU A 257 -8.86 14.80 -3.57
C LEU A 257 -10.02 13.98 -4.16
N ASN A 258 -9.89 12.66 -4.27
CA ASN A 258 -11.02 11.82 -4.69
C ASN A 258 -12.16 11.86 -3.66
N LEU A 259 -11.84 11.78 -2.36
CA LEU A 259 -12.80 11.93 -1.27
C LEU A 259 -13.48 13.30 -1.32
N TYR A 260 -12.71 14.39 -1.49
CA TYR A 260 -13.24 15.75 -1.65
C TYR A 260 -14.31 15.82 -2.75
N ASN A 261 -14.10 15.12 -3.88
CA ASN A 261 -14.98 15.19 -5.04
C ASN A 261 -16.17 14.22 -5.01
N LYS A 262 -16.38 13.44 -3.94
CA LYS A 262 -17.58 12.57 -3.86
C LYS A 262 -18.82 13.42 -3.68
N ALA A 263 -19.89 13.03 -4.36
CA ALA A 263 -21.18 13.75 -4.32
C ALA A 263 -21.77 13.81 -2.91
N SER A 264 -21.45 12.84 -2.05
CA SER A 264 -21.93 12.78 -0.67
C SER A 264 -20.99 13.47 0.33
N THR A 265 -19.82 13.98 -0.07
CA THR A 265 -18.88 14.66 0.83
C THR A 265 -19.45 16.00 1.29
N THR A 266 -19.36 16.27 2.60
CA THR A 266 -19.85 17.53 3.17
C THR A 266 -18.81 18.64 3.07
N GLU A 267 -19.23 19.90 3.15
CA GLU A 267 -18.31 21.06 3.13
C GLU A 267 -17.24 20.95 4.22
N LEU A 268 -17.61 20.51 5.43
CA LEU A 268 -16.65 20.28 6.51
C LEU A 268 -15.63 19.21 6.14
N GLN A 269 -16.05 18.09 5.53
CA GLN A 269 -15.11 17.04 5.08
C GLN A 269 -14.22 17.52 3.94
N MET A 270 -14.74 18.37 3.05
CA MET A 270 -13.97 19.00 1.98
C MET A 270 -12.84 19.87 2.54
N GLU A 271 -13.12 20.68 3.56
CA GLU A 271 -12.09 21.47 4.26
C GLU A 271 -10.98 20.57 4.81
N TRP A 272 -11.33 19.47 5.48
CA TRP A 272 -10.35 18.49 5.96
C TRP A 272 -9.52 17.82 4.86
N CYS A 273 -10.05 17.68 3.64
CA CYS A 273 -9.31 17.10 2.53
C CYS A 273 -8.29 18.06 1.91
N LEU A 274 -8.39 19.36 2.20
CA LEU A 274 -7.50 20.41 1.68
C LEU A 274 -6.35 20.75 2.63
N GLU A 275 -6.46 20.37 3.91
CA GLU A 275 -5.42 20.49 4.94
C GLU A 275 -4.40 19.34 4.86
#